data_AF-H5Y3J9-F1
#
_entry.id   AF-H5Y3J9-F1
#
_cell.length_a   1.000
_cell.length_b   1.000
_cell.length_c   1.000
_cell.angle_alpha   90.00
_cell.angle_beta   90.00
_cell.angle_gamma   90.00
#
_symmetry.space_group_name_H-M   'P 1'
#
loop_
_entity.id
_entity.type
_entity.pdbx_description
1 polymer ?
#
loop_
_entity_poly.entity_id
_entity_poly.type
_entity_poly.pdbx_seq_one_letter_code
_entity_poly.pdbx_strand_id
1 'polypeptide(L)'
;MNHKVKKVINFRFDRYKDIEVKLEKLAAKGLFLEECDAFLWTFRKGEPKKLKYTVTYFSEGSVFNPDITDNQQTYFDYAKAAGWDFVTQFNQMQIFCSEADNPIPFETDEKEKFENIKRCMRKSFLPSIIVMILVLMLNLVVQFNSFQLDPIDFLSDPSRLFSVAMILAVVIYEVYSLLDYFIWCKRSERSIAGGGECAENISMVRRIVHIIFMSFIFAGFGYLLNYLVFKISWFGAFLCIIQMPILLTVFWLSIKYLKKKKASAAINKVISFTVLILAAFAYLAFIVWFTIKFGFNVGADSDYRTVAWPVTATTSHEYRLYRDDIPLTCEDLYGDIDYDYYSYEKKINSTLFLTKSNYRQDSLPAKDAPPRLEYDILEPQFKFVYHLAKKHLLEIPQWRDNVSFESIDNKIFGTVEAYQRYYDDTPTGKYILLFENKMIELTMEEPPSRKQISIIKEKLRV
;
A
#
# COMPACT_ATOMS: atom_id res chain seq x y z
N MET A 1 -25.56 -2.18 -34.89
CA MET A 1 -24.29 -1.44 -34.75
C MET A 1 -24.25 -0.82 -33.37
N ASN A 2 -23.18 -1.00 -32.59
CA ASN A 2 -23.08 -0.42 -31.25
C ASN A 2 -22.94 1.11 -31.34
N HIS A 3 -24.05 1.84 -31.14
CA HIS A 3 -24.09 3.31 -31.15
C HIS A 3 -23.47 3.96 -29.90
N LYS A 4 -22.91 3.16 -28.98
CA LYS A 4 -22.36 3.61 -27.70
C LYS A 4 -20.84 3.49 -27.65
N VAL A 5 -20.18 4.53 -27.13
CA VAL A 5 -18.74 4.60 -26.91
C VAL A 5 -18.49 4.87 -25.44
N LYS A 6 -17.60 4.08 -24.83
CA LYS A 6 -17.18 4.28 -23.46
C LYS A 6 -15.85 5.04 -23.42
N LYS A 7 -15.74 6.07 -22.58
CA LYS A 7 -14.50 6.85 -22.40
C LYS A 7 -14.21 7.07 -20.93
N VAL A 8 -12.92 7.02 -20.59
CA VAL A 8 -12.46 7.39 -19.25
C VAL A 8 -12.44 8.91 -19.14
N ILE A 9 -13.18 9.44 -18.16
CA ILE A 9 -13.23 10.87 -17.86
C ILE A 9 -12.71 11.07 -16.44
N ASN A 10 -11.58 11.75 -16.30
CA ASN A 10 -11.09 12.20 -15.01
C ASN A 10 -11.87 13.45 -14.60
N PHE A 11 -12.63 13.35 -13.50
CA PHE A 11 -13.51 14.39 -12.99
C PHE A 11 -13.05 14.86 -11.60
N ARG A 12 -13.12 16.17 -11.35
CA ARG A 12 -12.87 16.78 -10.05
C ARG A 12 -13.90 17.85 -9.75
N PHE A 13 -14.36 17.88 -8.49
CA PHE A 13 -15.43 18.78 -8.05
C PHE A 13 -15.09 20.25 -8.26
N ASP A 14 -13.83 20.63 -8.00
CA ASP A 14 -13.31 21.99 -8.11
C ASP A 14 -13.00 22.42 -9.57
N ARG A 15 -13.21 21.52 -10.55
CA ARG A 15 -12.95 21.74 -11.98
C ARG A 15 -14.14 21.36 -12.87
N TYR A 16 -15.35 21.66 -12.41
CA TYR A 16 -16.57 21.36 -13.16
C TYR A 16 -16.62 22.07 -14.52
N LYS A 17 -16.12 23.32 -14.62
CA LYS A 17 -15.98 24.05 -15.90
C LYS A 17 -15.11 23.32 -16.94
N ASP A 18 -14.04 22.62 -16.52
CA ASP A 18 -13.19 21.83 -17.44
C ASP A 18 -14.00 20.71 -18.11
N ILE A 19 -14.99 20.17 -17.38
CA ILE A 19 -15.83 19.06 -17.81
C ILE A 19 -16.93 19.56 -18.73
N GLU A 20 -17.56 20.68 -18.41
CA GLU A 20 -18.51 21.37 -19.29
C GLU A 20 -17.88 21.60 -20.67
N VAL A 21 -16.74 22.30 -20.72
CA VAL A 21 -16.01 22.58 -21.98
C VAL A 21 -15.63 21.31 -22.73
N LYS A 22 -15.26 20.25 -22.00
CA LYS A 22 -14.90 18.96 -22.61
C LYS A 22 -16.13 18.26 -23.19
N LEU A 23 -17.27 18.31 -22.53
CA LEU A 23 -18.54 17.74 -22.99
C LEU A 23 -19.07 18.50 -24.22
N GLU A 24 -19.01 19.84 -24.21
CA GLU A 24 -19.38 20.67 -25.37
C GLU A 24 -18.53 20.30 -26.61
N LYS A 25 -17.21 20.14 -26.44
CA LYS A 25 -16.30 19.70 -27.50
C LYS A 25 -16.59 18.28 -28.00
N LEU A 26 -17.14 17.40 -27.16
CA LEU A 26 -17.52 16.05 -27.55
C LEU A 26 -18.86 16.04 -28.30
N ALA A 27 -19.84 16.82 -27.84
CA ALA A 27 -21.12 16.98 -28.54
C ALA A 27 -20.94 17.60 -29.93
N ALA A 28 -20.05 18.59 -30.06
CA ALA A 28 -19.66 19.16 -31.36
C ALA A 28 -18.98 18.15 -32.31
N LYS A 29 -18.58 16.97 -31.80
CA LYS A 29 -18.05 15.84 -32.59
C LYS A 29 -19.06 14.71 -32.74
N GLY A 30 -20.32 14.92 -32.36
CA GLY A 30 -21.39 13.93 -32.42
C GLY A 30 -21.35 12.89 -31.30
N LEU A 31 -20.68 13.16 -30.18
CA LEU A 31 -20.65 12.29 -29.00
C LEU A 31 -21.42 12.93 -27.85
N PHE A 32 -22.62 12.42 -27.59
CA PHE A 32 -23.51 12.91 -26.55
C PHE A 32 -23.39 12.07 -25.29
N LEU A 33 -23.26 12.71 -24.13
CA LEU A 33 -23.23 12.01 -22.85
C LEU A 33 -24.59 11.33 -22.60
N GLU A 34 -24.56 10.07 -22.16
CA GLU A 34 -25.76 9.30 -21.82
C GLU A 34 -25.73 8.85 -20.35
N GLU A 35 -24.59 8.33 -19.89
CA GLU A 35 -24.42 7.88 -18.51
C GLU A 35 -23.05 8.33 -17.97
N CYS A 36 -23.04 8.79 -16.72
CA CYS A 36 -21.82 9.06 -15.98
C CYS A 36 -21.67 8.07 -14.81
N ASP A 37 -20.47 7.54 -14.66
CA ASP A 37 -20.04 6.64 -13.58
C ASP A 37 -18.78 7.22 -12.92
N ALA A 38 -18.25 6.55 -11.90
CA ALA A 38 -17.06 6.99 -11.18
C ALA A 38 -15.84 7.27 -12.09
N PHE A 39 -15.65 6.49 -13.17
CA PHE A 39 -14.51 6.63 -14.08
C PHE A 39 -14.85 6.48 -15.57
N LEU A 40 -15.90 5.72 -15.90
CA LEU A 40 -16.11 5.17 -17.24
C LEU A 40 -17.46 5.65 -17.77
N TRP A 41 -17.44 6.73 -18.55
CA TRP A 41 -18.66 7.40 -19.00
C TRP A 41 -19.11 6.86 -20.36
N THR A 42 -20.41 6.75 -20.56
CA THR A 42 -21.02 6.23 -21.79
C THR A 42 -21.54 7.38 -22.64
N PHE A 43 -21.15 7.37 -23.92
CA PHE A 43 -21.53 8.36 -24.91
C PHE A 43 -22.29 7.71 -26.07
N ARG A 44 -23.37 8.34 -26.51
CA ARG A 44 -24.09 7.98 -27.73
C ARG A 44 -23.52 8.72 -28.93
N LYS A 45 -23.25 8.00 -30.02
CA LYS A 45 -22.92 8.60 -31.31
C LYS A 45 -24.19 9.15 -31.97
N GLY A 46 -24.13 10.38 -32.45
CA GLY A 46 -25.17 11.03 -33.24
C GLY A 46 -24.56 12.07 -34.17
N GLU A 47 -25.42 12.89 -34.78
CA GLU A 47 -24.98 14.00 -35.62
C GLU A 47 -24.34 15.10 -34.77
N PRO A 48 -23.24 15.72 -35.23
CA PRO A 48 -22.62 16.85 -34.54
C PRO A 48 -23.62 17.96 -34.24
N LYS A 49 -23.79 18.30 -32.96
CA LYS A 49 -24.60 19.45 -32.51
C LYS A 49 -23.80 20.31 -31.53
N LYS A 50 -24.00 21.62 -31.59
CA LYS A 50 -23.53 22.53 -30.55
C LYS A 50 -24.50 22.45 -29.39
N LEU A 51 -24.09 21.80 -28.32
CA LEU A 51 -24.82 21.79 -27.05
C LEU A 51 -24.00 22.52 -26.02
N LYS A 52 -24.69 23.24 -25.13
CA LYS A 52 -24.14 23.75 -23.89
C LYS A 52 -24.33 22.74 -22.78
N TYR A 53 -23.33 22.56 -21.94
CA TYR A 53 -23.38 21.68 -20.77
C TYR A 53 -23.17 22.49 -19.51
N THR A 54 -23.92 22.16 -18.45
CA THR A 54 -23.70 22.69 -17.11
C THR A 54 -23.65 21.55 -16.11
N VAL A 55 -22.74 21.66 -15.14
CA VAL A 55 -22.54 20.69 -14.07
C VAL A 55 -22.89 21.35 -12.74
N THR A 56 -23.93 20.84 -12.09
CA THR A 56 -24.39 21.34 -10.79
C THR A 56 -24.25 20.28 -9.70
N TYR A 57 -24.38 20.72 -8.45
CA TYR A 57 -24.22 19.85 -7.29
C TYR A 57 -25.42 19.92 -6.37
N PHE A 58 -26.10 18.79 -6.20
CA PHE A 58 -27.26 18.68 -5.33
C PHE A 58 -26.93 17.87 -4.08
N SER A 59 -26.95 18.53 -2.92
CA SER A 59 -26.45 17.94 -1.67
C SER A 59 -27.24 16.73 -1.16
N GLU A 60 -28.52 16.60 -1.52
CA GLU A 60 -29.37 15.47 -1.19
C GLU A 60 -29.18 14.28 -2.14
N GLY A 61 -28.52 14.49 -3.28
CA GLY A 61 -28.12 13.43 -4.19
C GLY A 61 -27.20 12.43 -3.51
N SER A 62 -27.47 11.14 -3.72
CA SER A 62 -26.68 10.06 -3.15
C SER A 62 -26.84 8.80 -3.98
N VAL A 63 -25.73 8.08 -4.18
CA VAL A 63 -25.75 6.76 -4.81
C VAL A 63 -26.62 5.77 -4.03
N PHE A 64 -26.90 6.02 -2.76
CA PHE A 64 -27.74 5.15 -1.92
C PHE A 64 -29.25 5.43 -2.02
N ASN A 65 -29.65 6.54 -2.64
CA ASN A 65 -31.07 6.88 -2.79
C ASN A 65 -31.77 5.84 -3.68
N PRO A 66 -32.96 5.34 -3.28
CA PRO A 66 -33.72 4.38 -4.07
C PRO A 66 -34.28 5.02 -5.36
N ASP A 67 -34.80 6.24 -5.25
CA ASP A 67 -35.39 7.02 -6.33
C ASP A 67 -34.91 8.49 -6.28
N ILE A 68 -35.27 9.29 -7.30
CA ILE A 68 -35.08 10.76 -7.30
C ILE A 68 -35.91 11.34 -6.15
N THR A 69 -35.32 12.21 -5.33
CA THR A 69 -36.03 12.86 -4.22
C THR A 69 -36.96 13.96 -4.73
N ASP A 70 -38.05 14.26 -4.00
CA ASP A 70 -39.01 15.30 -4.41
C ASP A 70 -38.32 16.65 -4.67
N ASN A 71 -37.40 17.06 -3.80
CA ASN A 71 -36.60 18.29 -4.00
C ASN A 71 -35.70 18.24 -5.25
N GLN A 72 -35.24 17.06 -5.67
CA GLN A 72 -34.48 16.90 -6.91
C GLN A 72 -35.40 17.02 -8.13
N GLN A 73 -36.62 16.49 -8.04
CA GLN A 73 -37.61 16.62 -9.11
C GLN A 73 -37.98 18.09 -9.31
N THR A 74 -38.26 18.82 -8.24
CA THR A 74 -38.51 20.27 -8.29
C THR A 74 -37.33 21.03 -8.93
N TYR A 75 -36.10 20.64 -8.59
CA TYR A 75 -34.90 21.22 -9.19
C TYR A 75 -34.80 20.95 -10.70
N PHE A 76 -35.14 19.73 -11.15
CA PHE A 76 -35.19 19.39 -12.57
C PHE A 76 -36.28 20.14 -13.32
N ASP A 77 -37.43 20.36 -12.69
CA ASP A 77 -38.53 21.11 -13.28
C ASP A 77 -38.15 22.59 -13.47
N TYR A 78 -37.42 23.19 -12.52
CA TYR A 78 -36.86 24.54 -12.67
C TYR A 78 -35.80 24.62 -13.78
N ALA A 79 -34.89 23.65 -13.85
CA ALA A 79 -33.89 23.58 -14.93
C ALA A 79 -34.56 23.49 -16.30
N LYS A 80 -35.60 22.64 -16.42
CA LYS A 80 -36.36 22.46 -17.65
C LYS A 80 -37.12 23.73 -18.05
N ALA A 81 -37.71 24.45 -17.10
CA ALA A 81 -38.35 25.74 -17.35
C ALA A 81 -37.36 26.79 -17.88
N ALA A 82 -36.08 26.71 -17.48
CA ALA A 82 -35.00 27.56 -17.99
C ALA A 82 -34.36 27.06 -19.31
N GLY A 83 -34.90 25.99 -19.92
CA GLY A 83 -34.40 25.44 -21.19
C GLY A 83 -33.22 24.48 -21.05
N TRP A 84 -33.04 23.86 -19.88
CA TRP A 84 -32.03 22.85 -19.61
C TRP A 84 -32.65 21.46 -19.46
N ASP A 85 -32.18 20.51 -20.27
CA ASP A 85 -32.57 19.11 -20.19
C ASP A 85 -31.61 18.31 -19.31
N PHE A 86 -32.16 17.52 -18.40
CA PHE A 86 -31.38 16.60 -17.57
C PHE A 86 -30.78 15.48 -18.42
N VAL A 87 -29.47 15.24 -18.27
CA VAL A 87 -28.75 14.18 -18.99
C VAL A 87 -28.50 12.99 -18.09
N THR A 88 -27.77 13.21 -17.00
CA THR A 88 -27.33 12.13 -16.12
C THR A 88 -26.92 12.67 -14.75
N GLN A 89 -26.85 11.79 -13.76
CA GLN A 89 -26.39 12.10 -12.41
C GLN A 89 -25.46 11.01 -11.89
N PHE A 90 -24.45 11.41 -11.13
CA PHE A 90 -23.62 10.50 -10.36
C PHE A 90 -23.40 11.07 -8.96
N ASN A 91 -23.90 10.37 -7.95
CA ASN A 91 -23.88 10.80 -6.56
C ASN A 91 -24.56 12.17 -6.35
N GLN A 92 -23.79 13.21 -6.06
CA GLN A 92 -24.26 14.59 -5.87
C GLN A 92 -24.11 15.44 -7.14
N MET A 93 -23.39 14.95 -8.16
CA MET A 93 -23.19 15.66 -9.42
C MET A 93 -24.36 15.41 -10.36
N GLN A 94 -24.88 16.49 -10.94
CA GLN A 94 -25.94 16.46 -11.95
C GLN A 94 -25.47 17.21 -13.20
N ILE A 95 -25.72 16.64 -14.37
CA ILE A 95 -25.29 17.19 -15.65
C ILE A 95 -26.52 17.48 -16.50
N PHE A 96 -26.62 18.71 -16.98
CA PHE A 96 -27.69 19.17 -17.85
C PHE A 96 -27.12 19.65 -19.19
N CYS A 97 -27.93 19.64 -20.23
CA CYS A 97 -27.60 20.20 -21.53
C CYS A 97 -28.67 21.16 -22.04
N SER A 98 -28.27 22.12 -22.87
CA SER A 98 -29.20 23.00 -23.59
C SER A 98 -28.78 23.12 -25.06
N GLU A 99 -29.76 23.18 -25.95
CA GLU A 99 -29.55 23.47 -27.38
C GLU A 99 -29.50 24.97 -27.67
N ALA A 100 -29.79 25.84 -26.69
CA ALA A 100 -29.74 27.29 -26.88
C ALA A 100 -28.28 27.80 -26.99
N ASP A 101 -28.04 28.77 -27.88
CA ASP A 101 -26.71 29.37 -28.05
C ASP A 101 -26.27 30.18 -26.82
N ASN A 102 -27.21 30.76 -26.09
CA ASN A 102 -26.99 31.47 -24.83
C ASN A 102 -28.08 31.11 -23.80
N PRO A 103 -28.00 29.93 -23.16
CA PRO A 103 -29.02 29.48 -22.22
C PRO A 103 -28.98 30.33 -20.94
N ILE A 104 -30.17 30.61 -20.40
CA ILE A 104 -30.29 31.39 -19.15
C ILE A 104 -29.75 30.54 -17.99
N PRO A 105 -28.81 31.04 -17.17
CA PRO A 105 -28.39 30.35 -15.96
C PRO A 105 -29.59 30.20 -15.01
N PHE A 106 -29.93 28.96 -14.66
CA PHE A 106 -31.06 28.72 -13.74
C PHE A 106 -30.64 28.81 -12.26
N GLU A 107 -29.35 28.63 -11.96
CA GLU A 107 -28.75 29.06 -10.69
C GLU A 107 -28.33 30.53 -10.83
N THR A 108 -29.18 31.46 -10.37
CA THR A 108 -28.95 32.92 -10.51
C THR A 108 -28.10 33.51 -9.39
N ASP A 109 -27.96 32.83 -8.25
CA ASP A 109 -27.11 33.24 -7.14
C ASP A 109 -25.83 32.39 -7.07
N GLU A 110 -24.71 32.97 -7.50
CA GLU A 110 -23.38 32.36 -7.42
C GLU A 110 -22.94 32.05 -5.98
N LYS A 111 -23.44 32.78 -4.98
CA LYS A 111 -23.19 32.49 -3.57
C LYS A 111 -23.91 31.22 -3.13
N GLU A 112 -25.17 31.04 -3.52
CA GLU A 112 -25.94 29.83 -3.23
C GLU A 112 -25.33 28.60 -3.92
N LYS A 113 -24.91 28.75 -5.18
CA LYS A 113 -24.16 27.73 -5.93
C LYS A 113 -22.88 27.33 -5.21
N PHE A 114 -22.08 28.30 -4.76
CA PHE A 114 -20.85 28.02 -4.01
C PHE A 114 -21.11 27.35 -2.66
N GLU A 115 -22.13 27.79 -1.92
CA GLU A 115 -22.60 27.15 -0.68
C GLU A 115 -23.02 25.69 -0.90
N ASN A 116 -23.74 25.41 -1.98
CA ASN A 116 -24.15 24.05 -2.37
C ASN A 116 -22.95 23.16 -2.70
N ILE A 117 -21.95 23.68 -3.42
CA ILE A 117 -20.69 22.96 -3.67
C ILE A 117 -19.97 22.63 -2.36
N LYS A 118 -19.80 23.62 -1.47
CA LYS A 118 -19.18 23.40 -0.14
C LYS A 118 -19.94 22.35 0.67
N ARG A 119 -21.27 22.36 0.64
CA ARG A 119 -22.13 21.40 1.35
C ARG A 119 -21.93 19.99 0.81
N CYS A 120 -21.89 19.82 -0.51
CA CYS A 120 -21.61 18.53 -1.15
C CYS A 120 -20.22 18.00 -0.76
N MET A 121 -19.20 18.87 -0.87
CA MET A 121 -17.82 18.53 -0.50
C MET A 121 -17.68 18.14 0.96
N ARG A 122 -18.32 18.85 1.89
CA ARG A 122 -18.32 18.54 3.33
C ARG A 122 -19.04 17.22 3.64
N LYS A 123 -20.08 16.88 2.89
CA LYS A 123 -20.88 15.67 3.14
C LYS A 123 -20.21 14.40 2.63
N SER A 124 -19.49 14.46 1.50
CA SER A 124 -18.95 13.27 0.83
C SER A 124 -17.43 13.27 0.71
N PHE A 125 -16.85 14.32 0.12
CA PHE A 125 -15.45 14.32 -0.29
C PHE A 125 -14.49 14.49 0.89
N LEU A 126 -14.69 15.52 1.72
CA LEU A 126 -13.81 15.82 2.86
C LEU A 126 -13.75 14.66 3.88
N PRO A 127 -14.88 14.05 4.31
CA PRO A 127 -14.82 12.91 5.21
C PRO A 127 -14.05 11.73 4.61
N SER A 128 -14.21 11.49 3.31
CA SER A 128 -13.49 10.41 2.61
C SER A 128 -11.98 10.62 2.64
N ILE A 129 -11.52 11.85 2.34
CA ILE A 129 -10.08 12.17 2.39
C ILE A 129 -9.55 12.08 3.81
N ILE A 130 -10.27 12.64 4.79
CA ILE A 130 -9.85 12.62 6.20
C ILE A 130 -9.73 11.18 6.70
N VAL A 131 -10.72 10.33 6.41
CA VAL A 131 -10.67 8.90 6.77
C VAL A 131 -9.49 8.22 6.08
N MET A 132 -9.23 8.51 4.82
CA MET A 132 -8.09 7.93 4.10
C MET A 132 -6.75 8.35 4.72
N ILE A 133 -6.57 9.63 5.03
CA ILE A 133 -5.39 10.11 5.76
C ILE A 133 -5.27 9.41 7.10
N LEU A 134 -6.35 9.29 7.87
CA LEU A 134 -6.34 8.62 9.17
C LEU A 134 -5.89 7.15 9.06
N VAL A 135 -6.41 6.42 8.08
CA VAL A 135 -6.02 5.02 7.82
C VAL A 135 -4.54 4.92 7.43
N LEU A 136 -4.06 5.82 6.56
CA LEU A 136 -2.65 5.86 6.16
C LEU A 136 -1.74 6.22 7.34
N MET A 137 -2.15 7.15 8.20
CA MET A 137 -1.42 7.52 9.41
C MET A 137 -1.38 6.37 10.42
N LEU A 138 -2.49 5.65 10.60
CA LEU A 138 -2.51 4.43 11.42
C LEU A 138 -1.54 3.38 10.86
N ASN A 139 -1.47 3.22 9.53
CA ASN A 139 -0.50 2.32 8.92
C ASN A 139 0.94 2.77 9.18
N LEU A 140 1.24 4.07 9.11
CA LEU A 140 2.56 4.60 9.47
C LEU A 140 2.91 4.35 10.94
N VAL A 141 1.93 4.41 11.86
CA VAL A 141 2.14 4.05 13.27
C VAL A 141 2.50 2.58 13.41
N VAL A 142 1.81 1.68 12.68
CA VAL A 142 2.15 0.25 12.66
C VAL A 142 3.57 0.02 12.12
N GLN A 143 3.94 0.70 11.05
CA GLN A 143 5.29 0.62 10.48
C GLN A 143 6.35 1.15 11.44
N PHE A 144 6.06 2.27 12.13
CA PHE A 144 6.94 2.81 13.14
C PHE A 144 7.11 1.85 14.33
N ASN A 145 6.03 1.20 14.79
CA ASN A 145 6.13 0.17 15.81
C ASN A 145 6.97 -1.03 15.33
N SER A 146 6.82 -1.45 14.07
CA SER A 146 7.67 -2.49 13.49
C SER A 146 9.13 -2.08 13.45
N PHE A 147 9.44 -0.81 13.17
CA PHE A 147 10.79 -0.27 13.21
C PHE A 147 11.36 -0.24 14.64
N GLN A 148 10.54 0.08 15.65
CA GLN A 148 10.98 0.05 17.05
C GLN A 148 11.27 -1.39 17.52
N LEU A 149 10.48 -2.36 17.07
CA LEU A 149 10.65 -3.76 17.45
C LEU A 149 11.89 -4.41 16.83
N ASP A 150 12.13 -4.18 15.54
CA ASP A 150 13.30 -4.70 14.83
C ASP A 150 13.77 -3.68 13.78
N PRO A 151 14.62 -2.72 14.16
CA PRO A 151 15.08 -1.70 13.24
C PRO A 151 16.08 -2.24 12.21
N ILE A 152 16.79 -3.32 12.51
CA ILE A 152 17.80 -3.90 11.62
C ILE A 152 17.12 -4.53 10.42
N ASP A 153 16.12 -5.38 10.65
CA ASP A 153 15.33 -5.96 9.57
C ASP A 153 14.50 -4.90 8.85
N PHE A 154 13.96 -3.91 9.57
CA PHE A 154 13.19 -2.84 8.94
C PHE A 154 14.04 -1.96 8.00
N LEU A 155 15.26 -1.58 8.40
CA LEU A 155 16.14 -0.75 7.59
C LEU A 155 16.83 -1.50 6.46
N SER A 156 17.01 -2.82 6.59
CA SER A 156 17.59 -3.65 5.52
C SER A 156 16.57 -4.14 4.50
N ASP A 157 15.26 -4.13 4.80
CA ASP A 157 14.20 -4.60 3.89
C ASP A 157 13.76 -3.51 2.87
N PRO A 158 14.07 -3.67 1.57
CA PRO A 158 13.70 -2.69 0.55
C PRO A 158 12.17 -2.57 0.37
N SER A 159 11.44 -3.67 0.59
CA SER A 159 9.98 -3.70 0.38
C SER A 159 9.23 -2.90 1.45
N ARG A 160 9.71 -2.95 2.70
CA ARG A 160 9.18 -2.14 3.81
C ARG A 160 9.44 -0.66 3.57
N LEU A 161 10.68 -0.27 3.24
CA LEU A 161 11.02 1.12 2.97
C LEU A 161 10.26 1.69 1.77
N PHE A 162 10.13 0.91 0.69
CA PHE A 162 9.33 1.29 -0.48
C PHE A 162 7.86 1.52 -0.10
N SER A 163 7.28 0.62 0.71
CA SER A 163 5.89 0.74 1.17
C SER A 163 5.67 2.01 2.00
N VAL A 164 6.57 2.32 2.93
CA VAL A 164 6.53 3.56 3.72
C VAL A 164 6.64 4.79 2.83
N ALA A 165 7.56 4.78 1.86
CA ALA A 165 7.74 5.88 0.92
C ALA A 165 6.46 6.12 0.07
N MET A 166 5.80 5.05 -0.40
CA MET A 166 4.52 5.16 -1.11
C MET A 166 3.43 5.77 -0.23
N ILE A 167 3.29 5.30 1.01
CA ILE A 167 2.27 5.81 1.93
C ILE A 167 2.50 7.30 2.20
N LEU A 168 3.74 7.70 2.48
CA LEU A 168 4.10 9.11 2.68
C LEU A 168 3.78 9.97 1.45
N ALA A 169 4.11 9.49 0.24
CA ALA A 169 3.78 10.20 -0.99
C ALA A 169 2.28 10.40 -1.17
N VAL A 170 1.46 9.39 -0.85
CA VAL A 170 -0.01 9.50 -0.89
C VAL A 170 -0.52 10.48 0.17
N VAL A 171 -0.02 10.43 1.41
CA VAL A 171 -0.41 11.37 2.46
C VAL A 171 -0.07 12.81 2.07
N ILE A 172 1.13 13.05 1.54
CA ILE A 172 1.55 14.38 1.06
C ILE A 172 0.61 14.88 -0.04
N TYR A 173 0.25 14.01 -0.99
CA TYR A 173 -0.67 14.37 -2.07
C TYR A 173 -2.09 14.67 -1.57
N GLU A 174 -2.60 13.90 -0.61
CA GLU A 174 -3.92 14.17 0.00
C GLU A 174 -3.94 15.48 0.76
N VAL A 175 -2.88 15.78 1.54
CA VAL A 175 -2.72 17.07 2.21
C VAL A 175 -2.66 18.20 1.18
N TYR A 176 -1.89 18.03 0.10
CA TYR A 176 -1.87 19.00 -1.01
C TYR A 176 -3.25 19.20 -1.64
N SER A 177 -4.00 18.13 -1.87
CA SER A 177 -5.36 18.17 -2.44
C SER A 177 -6.34 18.94 -1.53
N LEU A 178 -6.25 18.73 -0.21
CA LEU A 178 -7.02 19.50 0.77
C LEU A 178 -6.64 20.98 0.77
N LEU A 179 -5.33 21.29 0.78
CA LEU A 179 -4.85 22.67 0.74
C LEU A 179 -5.29 23.38 -0.54
N ASP A 180 -5.19 22.71 -1.68
CA ASP A 180 -5.66 23.20 -2.99
C ASP A 180 -7.15 23.55 -2.95
N TYR A 181 -7.97 22.68 -2.37
CA TYR A 181 -9.39 22.92 -2.14
C TYR A 181 -9.64 24.13 -1.21
N PHE A 182 -8.96 24.23 -0.07
CA PHE A 182 -9.16 25.36 0.85
C PHE A 182 -8.71 26.69 0.26
N ILE A 183 -7.63 26.70 -0.52
CA ILE A 183 -7.17 27.88 -1.27
C ILE A 183 -8.22 28.28 -2.31
N TRP A 184 -8.76 27.31 -3.05
CA TRP A 184 -9.84 27.56 -4.01
C TRP A 184 -11.08 28.15 -3.31
N CYS A 185 -11.51 27.59 -2.18
CA CYS A 185 -12.63 28.14 -1.42
C CYS A 185 -12.41 29.62 -1.03
N LYS A 186 -11.25 29.95 -0.45
CA LYS A 186 -10.93 31.33 -0.08
C LYS A 186 -10.89 32.29 -1.28
N ARG A 187 -10.42 31.81 -2.43
CA ARG A 187 -10.39 32.62 -3.68
C ARG A 187 -11.81 32.84 -4.22
N SER A 188 -12.65 31.82 -4.22
CA SER A 188 -14.05 31.91 -4.63
C SER A 188 -14.84 32.85 -3.73
N GLU A 189 -14.65 32.78 -2.40
CA GLU A 189 -15.30 33.71 -1.46
C GLU A 189 -14.94 35.18 -1.73
N ARG A 190 -13.67 35.47 -2.03
CA ARG A 190 -13.23 36.83 -2.39
C ARG A 190 -13.79 37.30 -3.73
N SER A 191 -13.86 36.41 -4.72
CA SER A 191 -14.42 36.73 -6.05
C SER A 191 -15.91 37.06 -5.94
N ILE A 192 -16.66 36.23 -5.22
CA ILE A 192 -18.10 36.41 -4.98
C ILE A 192 -18.37 37.68 -4.17
N ALA A 193 -17.56 37.97 -3.15
CA ALA A 193 -17.67 39.23 -2.40
C ALA A 193 -17.44 40.48 -3.26
N GLY A 194 -16.66 40.36 -4.34
CA GLY A 194 -16.45 41.41 -5.33
C GLY A 194 -17.50 41.45 -6.45
N GLY A 195 -18.56 40.65 -6.37
CA GLY A 195 -19.60 40.54 -7.40
C GLY A 195 -19.24 39.67 -8.60
N GLY A 196 -18.15 38.91 -8.53
CA GLY A 196 -17.73 37.95 -9.56
C GLY A 196 -18.25 36.53 -9.32
N GLU A 197 -18.01 35.64 -10.28
CA GLU A 197 -18.33 34.21 -10.18
C GLU A 197 -17.36 33.45 -9.26
N CYS A 198 -17.65 32.17 -9.01
CA CYS A 198 -16.69 31.22 -8.44
C CYS A 198 -15.33 31.27 -9.16
N ALA A 199 -14.23 31.30 -8.40
CA ALA A 199 -12.89 31.40 -8.97
C ALA A 199 -12.57 30.19 -9.85
N GLU A 200 -12.05 30.44 -11.06
CA GLU A 200 -11.60 29.37 -11.94
C GLU A 200 -10.37 28.68 -11.34
N ASN A 201 -10.43 27.35 -11.22
CA ASN A 201 -9.32 26.54 -10.72
C ASN A 201 -8.46 25.95 -11.85
N ILE A 202 -8.23 26.73 -12.91
CA ILE A 202 -7.48 26.31 -14.09
C ILE A 202 -6.03 26.74 -13.92
N SER A 203 -5.15 25.79 -13.62
CA SER A 203 -3.70 26.04 -13.71
C SER A 203 -2.98 24.84 -14.29
N MET A 204 -2.16 25.11 -15.31
CA MET A 204 -1.36 24.09 -15.99
C MET A 204 -0.41 23.41 -15.00
N VAL A 205 0.17 24.16 -14.06
CA VAL A 205 1.04 23.63 -12.99
C VAL A 205 0.33 22.55 -12.18
N ARG A 206 -0.87 22.83 -11.65
CA ARG A 206 -1.61 21.84 -10.85
C ARG A 206 -1.95 20.60 -11.68
N ARG A 207 -2.31 20.77 -12.97
CA ARG A 207 -2.54 19.64 -13.87
C ARG A 207 -1.28 18.78 -14.07
N ILE A 208 -0.11 19.40 -14.23
CA ILE A 208 1.17 18.70 -14.35
C ILE A 208 1.48 17.92 -13.06
N VAL A 209 1.30 18.55 -11.88
CA VAL A 209 1.48 17.89 -10.58
C VAL A 209 0.62 16.62 -10.48
N HIS A 210 -0.66 16.69 -10.86
CA HIS A 210 -1.52 15.51 -10.86
C HIS A 210 -1.06 14.42 -11.83
N ILE A 211 -0.61 14.79 -13.03
CA ILE A 211 -0.12 13.81 -14.01
C ILE A 211 1.13 13.11 -13.48
N ILE A 212 2.09 13.88 -12.97
CA ILE A 212 3.33 13.35 -12.39
C ILE A 212 3.01 12.40 -11.23
N PHE A 213 2.14 12.82 -10.31
CA PHE A 213 1.76 11.98 -9.16
C PHE A 213 1.03 10.70 -9.59
N MET A 214 0.10 10.79 -10.54
CA MET A 214 -0.59 9.60 -11.06
C MET A 214 0.40 8.65 -11.76
N SER A 215 1.30 9.18 -12.59
CA SER A 215 2.35 8.37 -13.23
C SER A 215 3.24 7.68 -12.20
N PHE A 216 3.61 8.37 -11.12
CA PHE A 216 4.37 7.80 -10.01
C PHE A 216 3.63 6.66 -9.31
N ILE A 217 2.34 6.85 -8.97
CA ILE A 217 1.53 5.80 -8.34
C ILE A 217 1.34 4.59 -9.26
N PHE A 218 1.07 4.81 -10.56
CA PHE A 218 0.94 3.72 -11.51
C PHE A 218 2.25 2.94 -11.69
N ALA A 219 3.40 3.64 -11.75
CA ALA A 219 4.71 3.00 -11.81
C ALA A 219 5.01 2.20 -10.54
N GLY A 220 4.74 2.77 -9.36
CA GLY A 220 4.93 2.09 -8.08
C GLY A 220 4.03 0.86 -7.92
N PHE A 221 2.78 0.95 -8.36
CA PHE A 221 1.86 -0.19 -8.38
C PHE A 221 2.32 -1.29 -9.35
N GLY A 222 2.81 -0.91 -10.54
CA GLY A 222 3.38 -1.85 -11.50
C GLY A 222 4.62 -2.57 -10.95
N TYR A 223 5.50 -1.85 -10.26
CA TYR A 223 6.65 -2.42 -9.57
C TYR A 223 6.23 -3.40 -8.47
N LEU A 224 5.28 -3.02 -7.62
CA LEU A 224 4.77 -3.89 -6.55
C LEU A 224 4.14 -5.17 -7.11
N LEU A 225 3.35 -5.06 -8.19
CA LEU A 225 2.78 -6.22 -8.87
C LEU A 225 3.87 -7.16 -9.40
N ASN A 226 4.90 -6.61 -10.03
CA ASN A 226 6.02 -7.40 -10.53
C ASN A 226 6.74 -8.13 -9.38
N TYR A 227 7.02 -7.41 -8.29
CA TYR A 227 7.62 -7.97 -7.08
C TYR A 227 6.77 -9.08 -6.45
N LEU A 228 5.45 -8.90 -6.36
CA LEU A 228 4.53 -9.90 -5.83
C LEU A 228 4.50 -11.17 -6.69
N VAL A 229 4.48 -11.02 -8.01
CA VAL A 229 4.52 -12.16 -8.93
C VAL A 229 5.84 -12.94 -8.79
N PHE A 230 6.97 -12.23 -8.65
CA PHE A 230 8.27 -12.83 -8.41
C PHE A 230 8.30 -13.61 -7.08
N LYS A 231 7.71 -13.05 -6.02
CA LYS A 231 7.78 -13.63 -4.67
C LYS A 231 6.73 -14.69 -4.35
N ILE A 232 5.47 -14.59 -4.78
CA ILE A 232 4.35 -15.42 -4.26
C ILE A 232 3.67 -16.24 -5.38
N SER A 233 4.30 -16.31 -6.57
CA SER A 233 3.77 -16.90 -7.82
C SER A 233 2.58 -16.13 -8.42
N TRP A 234 2.33 -16.38 -9.71
CA TRP A 234 1.20 -15.79 -10.45
C TRP A 234 -0.16 -16.07 -9.80
N PHE A 235 -0.35 -17.25 -9.22
CA PHE A 235 -1.62 -17.63 -8.60
C PHE A 235 -1.87 -16.86 -7.29
N GLY A 236 -0.84 -16.72 -6.45
CA GLY A 236 -0.92 -15.91 -5.24
C GLY A 236 -1.19 -14.44 -5.54
N ALA A 237 -0.47 -13.87 -6.52
CA ALA A 237 -0.71 -12.52 -7.00
C ALA A 237 -2.14 -12.33 -7.53
N PHE A 238 -2.66 -13.30 -8.29
CA PHE A 238 -4.04 -13.28 -8.79
C PHE A 238 -5.07 -13.22 -7.66
N LEU A 239 -4.89 -14.00 -6.59
CA LEU A 239 -5.78 -13.95 -5.42
C LEU A 239 -5.74 -12.55 -4.77
N CYS A 240 -4.57 -11.95 -4.57
CA CYS A 240 -4.50 -10.59 -4.03
C CYS A 240 -5.22 -9.56 -4.92
N ILE A 241 -5.15 -9.70 -6.25
CA ILE A 241 -5.74 -8.75 -7.20
C ILE A 241 -7.26 -8.94 -7.31
N ILE A 242 -7.75 -10.19 -7.40
CA ILE A 242 -9.16 -10.49 -7.64
C ILE A 242 -10.06 -10.09 -6.47
N GLN A 243 -9.48 -9.92 -5.27
CA GLN A 243 -10.18 -9.39 -4.11
C GLN A 243 -10.91 -8.07 -4.41
N MET A 244 -10.23 -7.12 -5.07
CA MET A 244 -10.78 -5.79 -5.33
C MET A 244 -12.07 -5.82 -6.18
N PRO A 245 -12.10 -6.44 -7.38
CA PRO A 245 -13.33 -6.51 -8.17
C PRO A 245 -14.43 -7.34 -7.47
N ILE A 246 -14.10 -8.37 -6.69
CA ILE A 246 -15.09 -9.13 -5.91
C ILE A 246 -15.75 -8.22 -4.88
N LEU A 247 -14.97 -7.52 -4.06
CA LEU A 247 -15.49 -6.65 -3.01
C LEU A 247 -16.30 -5.47 -3.59
N LEU A 248 -15.84 -4.88 -4.70
CA LEU A 248 -16.59 -3.85 -5.42
C LEU A 248 -17.93 -4.40 -5.94
N THR A 249 -17.93 -5.60 -6.51
CA THR A 249 -19.16 -6.24 -7.02
C THR A 249 -20.13 -6.51 -5.87
N VAL A 250 -19.66 -7.06 -4.76
CA VAL A 250 -20.49 -7.28 -3.55
C VAL A 250 -21.08 -5.98 -3.04
N PHE A 251 -20.28 -4.91 -2.96
CA PHE A 251 -20.74 -3.60 -2.52
C PHE A 251 -21.82 -3.04 -3.44
N TRP A 252 -21.60 -3.01 -4.75
CA TRP A 252 -22.57 -2.49 -5.72
C TRP A 252 -23.86 -3.32 -5.79
N LEU A 253 -23.76 -4.65 -5.69
CA LEU A 253 -24.93 -5.53 -5.64
C LEU A 253 -25.76 -5.29 -4.38
N SER A 254 -25.11 -5.06 -3.23
CA SER A 254 -25.81 -4.74 -1.98
C SER A 254 -26.61 -3.44 -2.11
N ILE A 255 -26.02 -2.40 -2.71
CA ILE A 255 -26.70 -1.12 -2.95
C ILE A 255 -27.90 -1.33 -3.87
N LYS A 256 -27.70 -2.02 -5.01
CA LYS A 256 -28.77 -2.25 -6.00
C LYS A 256 -29.94 -3.06 -5.41
N TYR A 257 -29.63 -4.06 -4.58
CA TYR A 257 -30.65 -4.85 -3.89
C TYR A 257 -31.47 -4.01 -2.91
N LEU A 258 -30.81 -3.16 -2.10
CA LEU A 258 -31.49 -2.31 -1.12
C LEU A 258 -32.29 -1.19 -1.79
N LYS A 259 -31.84 -0.67 -2.93
CA LYS A 259 -32.64 0.22 -3.78
C LYS A 259 -33.91 -0.44 -4.28
N LYS A 260 -33.83 -1.68 -4.79
CA LYS A 260 -35.01 -2.44 -5.24
C LYS A 260 -36.03 -2.65 -4.12
N LYS A 261 -35.57 -2.71 -2.87
CA LYS A 261 -36.41 -2.78 -1.67
C LYS A 261 -36.92 -1.42 -1.15
N LYS A 262 -36.63 -0.32 -1.85
CA LYS A 262 -36.96 1.06 -1.44
C LYS A 262 -36.49 1.42 -0.02
N ALA A 263 -35.35 0.86 0.39
CA ALA A 263 -34.75 1.19 1.68
C ALA A 263 -34.29 2.66 1.69
N SER A 264 -34.36 3.33 2.85
CA SER A 264 -33.84 4.69 2.98
C SER A 264 -32.33 4.73 2.72
N ALA A 265 -31.82 5.87 2.26
CA ALA A 265 -30.42 6.03 1.91
C ALA A 265 -29.47 5.76 3.09
N ALA A 266 -29.87 6.11 4.31
CA ALA A 266 -29.10 5.84 5.52
C ALA A 266 -28.98 4.34 5.81
N ILE A 267 -30.10 3.61 5.73
CA ILE A 267 -30.13 2.15 5.93
C ILE A 267 -29.31 1.45 4.84
N ASN A 268 -29.51 1.86 3.58
CA ASN A 268 -28.76 1.33 2.44
C ASN A 268 -27.26 1.49 2.65
N LYS A 269 -26.82 2.72 2.99
CA LYS A 269 -25.43 3.02 3.30
C LYS A 269 -24.87 2.11 4.39
N VAL A 270 -25.52 2.04 5.55
CA VAL A 270 -25.04 1.25 6.70
C VAL A 270 -24.92 -0.23 6.33
N ILE A 271 -25.97 -0.83 5.76
CA ILE A 271 -25.97 -2.26 5.42
C ILE A 271 -24.93 -2.56 4.33
N SER A 272 -24.82 -1.74 3.29
CA SER A 272 -23.82 -1.95 2.23
C SER A 272 -22.38 -1.92 2.76
N PHE A 273 -22.06 -0.98 3.67
CA PHE A 273 -20.74 -0.97 4.32
C PHE A 273 -20.55 -2.18 5.24
N THR A 274 -21.56 -2.60 6.00
CA THR A 274 -21.48 -3.79 6.85
C THR A 274 -21.24 -5.06 6.03
N VAL A 275 -21.96 -5.23 4.91
CA VAL A 275 -21.77 -6.38 4.00
C VAL A 275 -20.37 -6.36 3.39
N LEU A 276 -19.86 -5.19 3.00
CA LEU A 276 -18.50 -5.05 2.48
C LEU A 276 -17.44 -5.46 3.52
N ILE A 277 -17.60 -5.02 4.77
CA ILE A 277 -16.68 -5.38 5.86
C ILE A 277 -16.71 -6.89 6.11
N LEU A 278 -17.90 -7.49 6.21
CA LEU A 278 -18.05 -8.94 6.40
C LEU A 278 -17.44 -9.74 5.23
N ALA A 279 -17.65 -9.29 3.99
CA ALA A 279 -17.07 -9.92 2.81
C ALA A 279 -15.53 -9.81 2.82
N ALA A 280 -14.97 -8.68 3.25
CA ALA A 280 -13.53 -8.50 3.39
C ALA A 280 -12.92 -9.46 4.42
N PHE A 281 -13.56 -9.63 5.59
CA PHE A 281 -13.12 -10.60 6.60
C PHE A 281 -13.27 -12.05 6.13
N ALA A 282 -14.37 -12.39 5.47
CA ALA A 282 -14.57 -13.73 4.91
C ALA A 282 -13.50 -14.05 3.85
N TYR A 283 -13.16 -13.08 3.00
CA TYR A 283 -12.11 -13.23 2.00
C TYR A 283 -10.72 -13.38 2.64
N LEU A 284 -10.43 -12.60 3.68
CA LEU A 284 -9.18 -12.74 4.44
C LEU A 284 -9.07 -14.13 5.08
N ALA A 285 -10.13 -14.61 5.74
CA ALA A 285 -10.18 -15.95 6.32
C ALA A 285 -9.99 -17.04 5.26
N PHE A 286 -10.59 -16.86 4.08
CA PHE A 286 -10.40 -17.75 2.94
C PHE A 286 -8.94 -17.77 2.47
N ILE A 287 -8.27 -16.62 2.32
CA ILE A 287 -6.85 -16.57 1.94
C ILE A 287 -5.99 -17.27 2.99
N VAL A 288 -6.21 -17.00 4.28
CA VAL A 288 -5.42 -17.61 5.36
C VAL A 288 -5.59 -19.13 5.34
N TRP A 289 -6.83 -19.62 5.29
CA TRP A 289 -7.13 -21.05 5.20
C TRP A 289 -6.50 -21.69 3.95
N PHE A 290 -6.62 -21.02 2.79
CA PHE A 290 -6.06 -21.50 1.53
C PHE A 290 -4.53 -21.59 1.60
N THR A 291 -3.88 -20.57 2.17
CA THR A 291 -2.42 -20.52 2.35
C THR A 291 -1.94 -21.65 3.25
N ILE A 292 -2.63 -21.91 4.36
CA ILE A 292 -2.28 -23.00 5.28
C ILE A 292 -2.44 -24.38 4.62
N LYS A 293 -3.50 -24.56 3.82
CA LYS A 293 -3.84 -25.87 3.24
C LYS A 293 -3.01 -26.24 2.02
N PHE A 294 -2.73 -25.27 1.15
CA PHE A 294 -2.09 -25.52 -0.15
C PHE A 294 -0.67 -24.96 -0.24
N GLY A 295 -0.28 -24.09 0.70
CA GLY A 295 0.95 -23.32 0.60
C GLY A 295 0.89 -22.28 -0.51
N PHE A 296 1.66 -21.21 -0.36
CA PHE A 296 2.12 -20.45 -1.52
C PHE A 296 3.57 -20.85 -1.78
N ASN A 297 3.89 -21.21 -3.02
CA ASN A 297 5.29 -21.30 -3.43
C ASN A 297 5.88 -19.89 -3.36
N VAL A 298 6.46 -19.56 -2.21
CA VAL A 298 7.28 -18.37 -2.07
C VAL A 298 8.53 -18.64 -2.89
N GLY A 299 8.72 -17.87 -3.97
CA GLY A 299 9.90 -17.93 -4.81
C GLY A 299 11.13 -17.80 -3.93
N ALA A 300 11.99 -18.81 -3.97
CA ALA A 300 13.26 -18.76 -3.28
C ALA A 300 14.20 -17.81 -4.02
N ASP A 301 15.01 -17.07 -3.26
CA ASP A 301 16.03 -16.20 -3.84
C ASP A 301 17.24 -17.01 -4.37
N SER A 302 17.36 -18.28 -3.97
CA SER A 302 18.40 -19.22 -4.39
C SER A 302 17.85 -20.60 -4.78
N ASP A 303 18.66 -21.36 -5.55
CA ASP A 303 18.35 -22.73 -5.91
C ASP A 303 18.36 -23.62 -4.67
N TYR A 304 17.30 -24.40 -4.50
CA TYR A 304 17.16 -25.34 -3.40
C TYR A 304 16.66 -26.69 -3.91
N ARG A 305 17.02 -27.75 -3.18
CA ARG A 305 16.39 -29.06 -3.35
C ARG A 305 15.37 -29.27 -2.23
N THR A 306 14.20 -29.79 -2.57
CA THR A 306 13.20 -30.17 -1.57
C THR A 306 13.45 -31.61 -1.13
N VAL A 307 13.45 -31.85 0.17
CA VAL A 307 13.56 -33.19 0.78
C VAL A 307 12.38 -33.40 1.72
N ALA A 308 11.62 -34.47 1.50
CA ALA A 308 10.57 -34.89 2.42
C ALA A 308 11.22 -35.66 3.59
N TRP A 309 11.11 -35.12 4.80
CA TRP A 309 11.67 -35.72 6.01
C TRP A 309 10.55 -36.24 6.93
N PRO A 310 10.60 -37.51 7.38
CA PRO A 310 9.58 -38.06 8.26
C PRO A 310 9.68 -37.42 9.65
N VAL A 311 8.62 -36.71 10.07
CA VAL A 311 8.53 -36.14 11.43
C VAL A 311 7.81 -37.12 12.36
N THR A 312 6.85 -37.88 11.84
CA THR A 312 6.18 -39.00 12.51
C THR A 312 6.03 -40.18 11.55
N ALA A 313 5.60 -41.34 12.06
CA ALA A 313 5.38 -42.55 11.24
C ALA A 313 4.37 -42.36 10.09
N THR A 314 3.53 -41.32 10.14
CA THR A 314 2.46 -41.05 9.17
C THR A 314 2.54 -39.67 8.52
N THR A 315 3.50 -38.83 8.91
CA THR A 315 3.60 -37.44 8.41
C THR A 315 5.05 -37.09 8.09
N SER A 316 5.29 -36.75 6.84
CA SER A 316 6.53 -36.12 6.37
C SER A 316 6.34 -34.61 6.23
N HIS A 317 7.40 -33.87 6.49
CA HIS A 317 7.47 -32.44 6.24
C HIS A 317 8.48 -32.18 5.12
N GLU A 318 8.16 -31.28 4.21
CA GLU A 318 9.07 -30.89 3.13
C GLU A 318 10.01 -29.79 3.62
N TYR A 319 11.31 -30.09 3.63
CA TYR A 319 12.37 -29.15 3.94
C TYR A 319 13.07 -28.70 2.67
N ARG A 320 13.51 -27.43 2.64
CA ARG A 320 14.31 -26.86 1.56
C ARG A 320 15.78 -26.89 1.98
N LEU A 321 16.62 -27.53 1.18
CA LEU A 321 18.07 -27.55 1.39
C LEU A 321 18.74 -26.70 0.35
N TYR A 322 19.39 -25.64 0.81
CA TYR A 322 20.11 -24.67 -0.01
C TYR A 322 21.58 -25.08 -0.16
N ARG A 323 22.23 -24.61 -1.22
CA ARG A 323 23.66 -24.85 -1.51
C ARG A 323 24.35 -23.54 -1.89
N ASP A 324 24.09 -22.50 -1.12
CA ASP A 324 24.68 -21.19 -1.33
C ASP A 324 26.14 -21.15 -0.89
N ASP A 325 26.95 -20.36 -1.58
CA ASP A 325 28.34 -20.09 -1.20
C ASP A 325 28.38 -19.09 -0.03
N ILE A 326 28.72 -19.59 1.16
CA ILE A 326 28.79 -18.83 2.41
C ILE A 326 30.25 -18.64 2.87
N PRO A 327 30.63 -17.45 3.39
CA PRO A 327 32.02 -17.14 3.73
C PRO A 327 32.71 -18.05 4.77
N LEU A 328 31.95 -18.48 5.77
CA LEU A 328 32.39 -19.33 6.87
C LEU A 328 31.44 -20.51 6.98
N THR A 329 32.00 -21.72 7.01
CA THR A 329 31.24 -22.96 7.17
C THR A 329 31.64 -23.75 8.42
N CYS A 330 30.82 -24.70 8.83
CA CYS A 330 31.15 -25.65 9.88
C CYS A 330 32.29 -26.58 9.46
N GLU A 331 32.43 -26.90 8.17
CA GLU A 331 33.55 -27.71 7.66
C GLU A 331 34.89 -26.99 7.90
N ASP A 332 34.92 -25.66 7.72
CA ASP A 332 36.10 -24.85 8.05
C ASP A 332 36.44 -24.93 9.55
N LEU A 333 35.44 -25.02 10.42
CA LEU A 333 35.61 -24.93 11.88
C LEU A 333 35.86 -26.28 12.57
N TYR A 334 35.29 -27.35 12.04
CA TYR A 334 35.25 -28.68 12.66
C TYR A 334 35.94 -29.76 11.80
N GLY A 335 36.33 -29.44 10.56
CA GLY A 335 36.90 -30.38 9.59
C GLY A 335 35.83 -30.98 8.67
N ASP A 336 36.21 -31.95 7.83
CA ASP A 336 35.29 -32.56 6.86
C ASP A 336 34.08 -33.20 7.56
N ILE A 337 32.89 -32.70 7.25
CA ILE A 337 31.60 -33.22 7.74
C ILE A 337 30.92 -33.93 6.58
N ASP A 338 30.89 -35.26 6.63
CA ASP A 338 30.15 -36.08 5.67
C ASP A 338 28.68 -36.17 6.10
N TYR A 339 27.88 -35.18 5.70
CA TYR A 339 26.45 -35.15 6.00
C TYR A 339 25.62 -34.72 4.80
N ASP A 340 24.88 -35.68 4.24
CA ASP A 340 24.13 -35.48 3.01
C ASP A 340 23.09 -34.36 3.12
N TYR A 341 22.45 -34.15 4.28
CA TYR A 341 21.31 -33.24 4.44
C TYR A 341 21.68 -31.90 5.11
N TYR A 342 22.87 -31.40 4.81
CA TYR A 342 23.32 -30.10 5.30
C TYR A 342 22.91 -28.97 4.35
N SER A 343 22.31 -27.91 4.88
CA SER A 343 21.82 -26.76 4.14
C SER A 343 22.76 -25.57 4.32
N TYR A 344 23.00 -24.83 3.24
CA TYR A 344 23.82 -23.62 3.20
C TYR A 344 22.97 -22.50 2.63
N GLU A 345 22.46 -21.62 3.47
CA GLU A 345 21.54 -20.55 3.09
C GLU A 345 22.24 -19.19 3.19
N LYS A 346 22.07 -18.39 2.15
CA LYS A 346 22.56 -17.02 2.07
C LYS A 346 21.43 -16.08 1.70
N LYS A 347 21.23 -15.04 2.52
CA LYS A 347 20.25 -14.01 2.25
C LYS A 347 20.86 -12.63 2.42
N ILE A 348 20.87 -11.86 1.34
CA ILE A 348 21.39 -10.48 1.35
C ILE A 348 20.25 -9.52 1.10
N ASN A 349 20.02 -8.64 2.07
CA ASN A 349 19.09 -7.53 1.98
C ASN A 349 19.90 -6.24 2.06
N SER A 350 19.76 -5.36 1.07
CA SER A 350 20.53 -4.12 1.00
C SER A 350 19.65 -2.92 0.66
N THR A 351 19.83 -1.85 1.43
CA THR A 351 19.19 -0.55 1.20
C THR A 351 20.22 0.55 1.27
N LEU A 352 19.78 1.79 1.08
CA LEU A 352 20.63 2.97 1.28
C LEU A 352 21.10 3.13 2.74
N PHE A 353 20.45 2.49 3.72
CA PHE A 353 20.77 2.65 5.13
C PHE A 353 21.66 1.54 5.68
N LEU A 354 21.37 0.29 5.30
CA LEU A 354 21.98 -0.90 5.88
C LEU A 354 21.98 -2.04 4.87
N THR A 355 23.13 -2.70 4.74
CA THR A 355 23.21 -4.04 4.15
C THR A 355 23.24 -5.06 5.28
N LYS A 356 22.32 -6.02 5.24
CA LYS A 356 22.30 -7.20 6.12
C LYS A 356 22.53 -8.44 5.26
N SER A 357 23.61 -9.14 5.55
CA SER A 357 23.91 -10.44 4.95
C SER A 357 23.77 -11.51 6.02
N ASN A 358 22.69 -12.29 5.94
CA ASN A 358 22.40 -13.42 6.81
C ASN A 358 22.94 -14.69 6.16
N TYR A 359 23.68 -15.47 6.93
CA TYR A 359 24.25 -16.73 6.53
C TYR A 359 23.87 -17.78 7.55
N ARG A 360 23.35 -18.91 7.09
CA ARG A 360 22.91 -20.00 7.94
C ARG A 360 23.36 -21.33 7.38
N GLN A 361 23.92 -22.16 8.26
CA GLN A 361 24.27 -23.52 7.98
C GLN A 361 23.64 -24.42 9.04
N ASP A 362 22.66 -25.22 8.61
CA ASP A 362 21.92 -26.11 9.49
C ASP A 362 21.50 -27.40 8.78
N SER A 363 21.21 -28.41 9.57
CA SER A 363 20.76 -29.71 9.08
C SER A 363 19.30 -29.98 9.44
N LEU A 364 18.74 -30.98 8.79
CA LEU A 364 17.48 -31.58 9.22
C LEU A 364 17.57 -32.07 10.69
N PRO A 365 16.46 -32.05 11.43
CA PRO A 365 16.43 -32.56 12.80
C PRO A 365 16.68 -34.07 12.81
N ALA A 366 17.89 -34.47 13.18
CA ALA A 366 18.36 -35.84 13.32
C ALA A 366 19.13 -35.99 14.63
N LYS A 367 19.21 -37.23 15.14
CA LYS A 367 19.94 -37.51 16.39
C LYS A 367 21.45 -37.22 16.27
N ASP A 368 22.01 -37.46 15.09
CA ASP A 368 23.42 -37.26 14.76
C ASP A 368 23.59 -36.02 13.86
N ALA A 369 22.83 -34.97 14.14
CA ALA A 369 22.88 -33.72 13.36
C ALA A 369 24.24 -33.01 13.55
N PRO A 370 24.87 -32.50 12.48
CA PRO A 370 26.07 -31.68 12.59
C PRO A 370 25.79 -30.35 13.31
N PRO A 371 26.83 -29.68 13.83
CA PRO A 371 26.70 -28.40 14.53
C PRO A 371 26.03 -27.32 13.68
N ARG A 372 25.29 -26.41 14.29
CA ARG A 372 24.70 -25.26 13.60
C ARG A 372 25.59 -24.03 13.65
N LEU A 373 25.60 -23.29 12.55
CA LEU A 373 26.27 -21.99 12.42
C LEU A 373 25.32 -20.97 11.80
N GLU A 374 25.16 -19.84 12.46
CA GLU A 374 24.40 -18.70 11.94
C GLU A 374 25.15 -17.42 12.21
N TYR A 375 25.26 -16.55 11.21
CA TYR A 375 25.85 -15.24 11.40
C TYR A 375 25.25 -14.18 10.48
N ASP A 376 25.08 -12.98 11.05
CA ASP A 376 24.66 -11.79 10.34
C ASP A 376 25.83 -10.82 10.21
N ILE A 377 26.11 -10.39 8.98
CA ILE A 377 27.02 -9.27 8.71
C ILE A 377 26.19 -8.03 8.39
N LEU A 378 26.33 -7.02 9.22
CA LEU A 378 25.65 -5.74 9.12
C LEU A 378 26.63 -4.67 8.69
N GLU A 379 26.33 -3.97 7.59
CA GLU A 379 27.16 -2.89 7.05
C GLU A 379 26.35 -1.59 6.98
N PRO A 380 26.30 -0.81 8.08
CA PRO A 380 25.59 0.46 8.12
C PRO A 380 26.28 1.51 7.25
N GLN A 381 25.49 2.22 6.43
CA GLN A 381 26.00 3.28 5.56
C GLN A 381 26.13 4.63 6.31
N PHE A 382 25.49 4.77 7.47
CA PHE A 382 25.48 5.99 8.26
C PHE A 382 25.80 5.72 9.73
N LYS A 383 26.49 6.67 10.38
CA LYS A 383 26.85 6.58 11.81
C LYS A 383 25.64 6.38 12.71
N PHE A 384 24.53 7.08 12.48
CA PHE A 384 23.34 6.93 13.32
C PHE A 384 22.74 5.52 13.22
N VAL A 385 22.77 4.90 12.02
CA VAL A 385 22.31 3.52 11.81
C VAL A 385 23.22 2.54 12.56
N TYR A 386 24.54 2.78 12.54
CA TYR A 386 25.49 1.98 13.31
C TYR A 386 25.15 1.99 14.80
N HIS A 387 24.93 3.17 15.39
CA HIS A 387 24.60 3.30 16.81
C HIS A 387 23.26 2.66 17.15
N LEU A 388 22.29 2.80 16.26
CA LEU A 388 20.95 2.25 16.44
C LEU A 388 20.96 0.71 16.38
N ALA A 389 21.65 0.13 15.40
CA ALA A 389 21.83 -1.31 15.29
C ALA A 389 22.64 -1.87 16.47
N LYS A 390 23.74 -1.21 16.88
CA LYS A 390 24.49 -1.59 18.09
C LYS A 390 23.59 -1.64 19.33
N LYS A 391 22.78 -0.59 19.54
CA LYS A 391 21.87 -0.52 20.68
C LYS A 391 20.88 -1.68 20.65
N HIS A 392 20.30 -1.96 19.49
CA HIS A 392 19.32 -3.04 19.33
C HIS A 392 19.93 -4.43 19.54
N LEU A 393 21.13 -4.70 19.00
CA LEU A 393 21.81 -5.99 19.18
C LEU A 393 22.12 -6.30 20.66
N LEU A 394 22.46 -5.27 21.43
CA LEU A 394 22.76 -5.39 22.86
C LEU A 394 21.52 -5.30 23.75
N GLU A 395 20.34 -5.03 23.18
CA GLU A 395 19.09 -4.92 23.93
C GLU A 395 18.58 -6.31 24.31
N ILE A 396 18.44 -6.54 25.62
CA ILE A 396 17.91 -7.79 26.16
C ILE A 396 16.47 -7.51 26.61
N PRO A 397 15.49 -8.28 26.13
CA PRO A 397 14.10 -8.12 26.57
C PRO A 397 13.98 -8.32 28.08
N GLN A 398 13.18 -7.47 28.74
CA GLN A 398 12.97 -7.51 30.20
C GLN A 398 12.46 -8.83 30.77
N TRP A 399 11.93 -9.74 29.94
CA TRP A 399 11.48 -11.06 30.39
C TRP A 399 12.60 -12.13 30.38
N ARG A 400 13.82 -11.77 29.96
CA ARG A 400 15.01 -12.62 29.99
C ARG A 400 16.02 -12.13 31.02
N ASP A 401 15.63 -12.14 32.29
CA ASP A 401 16.48 -11.69 33.40
C ASP A 401 17.79 -12.48 33.54
N ASN A 402 17.82 -13.71 33.03
CA ASN A 402 18.96 -14.64 33.13
C ASN A 402 19.94 -14.53 31.95
N VAL A 403 19.73 -13.57 31.03
CA VAL A 403 20.59 -13.35 29.87
C VAL A 403 21.30 -12.02 29.99
N SER A 404 22.61 -12.01 29.77
CA SER A 404 23.42 -10.79 29.74
C SER A 404 24.36 -10.80 28.52
N PHE A 405 24.78 -9.61 28.08
CA PHE A 405 25.89 -9.44 27.15
C PHE A 405 27.06 -8.80 27.91
N GLU A 406 28.16 -9.52 28.02
CA GLU A 406 29.36 -9.06 28.72
C GLU A 406 30.46 -8.71 27.72
N SER A 407 31.19 -7.63 28.02
CA SER A 407 32.32 -7.22 27.18
C SER A 407 33.47 -8.21 27.33
N ILE A 408 34.01 -8.66 26.21
CA ILE A 408 35.21 -9.51 26.16
C ILE A 408 36.40 -8.71 25.62
N ASP A 409 37.62 -9.25 25.77
CA ASP A 409 38.81 -8.64 25.20
C ASP A 409 38.70 -8.54 23.68
N ASN A 410 38.66 -7.32 23.17
CA ASN A 410 38.48 -7.02 21.76
C ASN A 410 39.64 -7.54 20.89
N LYS A 411 40.83 -7.77 21.48
CA LYS A 411 41.99 -8.35 20.79
C LYS A 411 41.77 -9.79 20.33
N ILE A 412 40.86 -10.52 20.98
CA ILE A 412 40.54 -11.92 20.63
C ILE A 412 40.09 -11.98 19.17
N PHE A 413 39.15 -11.12 18.79
CA PHE A 413 38.62 -11.05 17.43
C PHE A 413 39.25 -9.91 16.59
N GLY A 414 40.05 -9.02 17.18
CA GLY A 414 40.59 -7.85 16.47
C GLY A 414 39.54 -6.77 16.22
N THR A 415 38.54 -6.66 17.10
CA THR A 415 37.42 -5.73 16.97
C THR A 415 37.68 -4.42 17.70
N VAL A 416 36.83 -3.42 17.49
CA VAL A 416 36.79 -2.22 18.34
C VAL A 416 36.20 -2.58 19.70
N GLU A 417 35.09 -3.32 19.68
CA GLU A 417 34.41 -3.85 20.85
C GLU A 417 33.91 -5.27 20.53
N ALA A 418 33.81 -6.12 21.55
CA ALA A 418 33.24 -7.46 21.41
C ALA A 418 32.46 -7.81 22.65
N TYR A 419 31.32 -8.46 22.45
CA TYR A 419 30.44 -8.91 23.50
C TYR A 419 30.11 -10.39 23.34
N GLN A 420 30.03 -11.11 24.45
CA GLN A 420 29.57 -12.49 24.50
C GLN A 420 28.28 -12.58 25.32
N ARG A 421 27.34 -13.41 24.86
CA ARG A 421 26.10 -13.66 25.59
C ARG A 421 26.30 -14.73 26.65
N TYR A 422 25.80 -14.47 27.85
CA TYR A 422 25.73 -15.42 28.96
C TYR A 422 24.28 -15.83 29.25
N TYR A 423 24.10 -17.05 29.74
CA TYR A 423 22.83 -17.57 30.26
C TYR A 423 23.10 -18.21 31.62
N ASP A 424 22.46 -17.72 32.69
CA ASP A 424 22.75 -18.14 34.08
C ASP A 424 24.27 -18.19 34.36
N ASP A 425 24.97 -17.09 34.06
CA ASP A 425 26.43 -16.93 34.19
C ASP A 425 27.28 -17.92 33.36
N THR A 426 26.66 -18.70 32.47
CA THR A 426 27.35 -19.63 31.57
C THR A 426 27.55 -18.99 30.20
N PRO A 427 28.80 -18.93 29.68
CA PRO A 427 29.07 -18.36 28.37
C PRO A 427 28.43 -19.20 27.26
N THR A 428 27.71 -18.55 26.35
CA THR A 428 27.09 -19.20 25.18
C THR A 428 27.93 -18.97 23.93
N GLY A 429 27.67 -19.74 22.86
CA GLY A 429 28.31 -19.55 21.56
C GLY A 429 27.82 -18.32 20.77
N LYS A 430 27.14 -17.35 21.41
CA LYS A 430 26.61 -16.14 20.76
C LYS A 430 27.48 -14.92 21.05
N TYR A 431 27.92 -14.25 19.99
CA TYR A 431 28.84 -13.11 20.04
C TYR A 431 28.32 -11.93 19.20
N ILE A 432 28.61 -10.72 19.66
CA ILE A 432 28.42 -9.47 18.90
C ILE A 432 29.79 -8.83 18.74
N LEU A 433 30.27 -8.75 17.50
CA LEU A 433 31.59 -8.25 17.14
C LEU A 433 31.44 -6.92 16.41
N LEU A 434 32.02 -5.85 16.96
CA LEU A 434 31.84 -4.49 16.47
C LEU A 434 33.14 -3.98 15.80
N PHE A 435 33.06 -3.66 14.51
CA PHE A 435 34.13 -3.04 13.73
C PHE A 435 33.82 -1.58 13.43
N GLU A 436 34.79 -0.82 12.90
CA GLU A 436 34.57 0.60 12.58
C GLU A 436 33.43 0.83 11.56
N ASN A 437 33.24 -0.10 10.63
CA ASN A 437 32.30 0.03 9.50
C ASN A 437 31.30 -1.13 9.36
N LYS A 438 31.43 -2.20 10.16
CA LYS A 438 30.54 -3.38 10.12
C LYS A 438 30.31 -3.95 11.51
N MET A 439 29.25 -4.73 11.67
CA MET A 439 28.96 -5.49 12.88
C MET A 439 28.67 -6.95 12.49
N ILE A 440 29.12 -7.89 13.31
CA ILE A 440 28.88 -9.30 13.09
C ILE A 440 28.19 -9.87 14.32
N GLU A 441 26.98 -10.40 14.13
CA GLU A 441 26.31 -11.24 15.12
C GLU A 441 26.58 -12.69 14.75
N LEU A 442 27.30 -13.41 15.60
CA LEU A 442 27.70 -14.81 15.39
C LEU A 442 27.00 -15.69 16.40
N THR A 443 26.35 -16.76 15.94
CA THR A 443 25.69 -17.76 16.78
C THR A 443 26.20 -19.15 16.45
N MET A 444 26.79 -19.79 17.45
CA MET A 444 27.30 -21.16 17.44
C MET A 444 26.69 -21.95 18.61
N GLU A 445 26.69 -23.28 18.51
CA GLU A 445 26.20 -24.16 19.59
C GLU A 445 27.06 -24.04 20.86
N GLU A 446 28.37 -23.98 20.68
CA GLU A 446 29.36 -23.90 21.77
C GLU A 446 30.33 -22.73 21.56
N PRO A 447 30.94 -22.19 22.63
CA PRO A 447 32.01 -21.21 22.50
C PRO A 447 33.20 -21.74 21.66
N PRO A 448 33.68 -20.99 20.64
CA PRO A 448 34.76 -21.44 19.77
C PRO A 448 36.10 -21.53 20.50
N SER A 449 36.90 -22.53 20.12
CA SER A 449 38.30 -22.68 20.54
C SER A 449 39.21 -21.62 19.90
N ARG A 450 40.43 -21.44 20.43
CA ARG A 450 41.42 -20.49 19.87
C ARG A 450 41.75 -20.74 18.39
N LYS A 451 41.77 -22.01 17.96
CA LYS A 451 41.99 -22.38 16.56
C LYS A 451 40.82 -21.92 15.68
N GLN A 452 39.60 -22.17 16.13
CA GLN A 452 38.37 -21.75 15.44
C GLN A 452 38.26 -20.22 15.35
N ILE A 453 38.61 -19.49 16.42
CA ILE A 453 38.65 -18.02 16.40
C ILE A 453 39.59 -17.51 15.29
N SER A 454 40.76 -18.14 15.10
CA SER A 454 41.70 -17.75 14.04
C SER A 454 41.09 -17.92 12.64
N ILE A 455 40.36 -19.02 12.42
CA ILE A 455 39.66 -19.32 11.16
C ILE A 455 38.52 -18.32 10.92
N ILE A 456 37.74 -18.01 11.95
CA ILE A 456 36.66 -17.00 11.89
C ILE A 456 37.22 -15.65 11.44
N LYS A 457 38.36 -15.22 12.00
CA LYS A 457 39.02 -13.96 11.63
C LYS A 457 39.43 -13.95 10.15
N GLU A 458 40.06 -15.02 9.69
CA GLU A 458 40.52 -15.16 8.32
C GLU A 458 39.35 -15.16 7.31
N LYS A 459 38.35 -16.01 7.55
CA LYS A 459 37.22 -16.23 6.63
C LYS A 459 36.26 -15.03 6.56
N LEU A 460 35.98 -14.39 7.69
CA LEU A 460 35.11 -13.21 7.75
C LEU A 460 35.86 -11.90 7.42
N ARG A 461 37.16 -11.98 7.09
CA ARG A 461 38.06 -10.85 6.82
C ARG A 461 37.94 -9.80 7.91
N VAL A 462 38.23 -10.24 9.13
CA VAL A 462 38.08 -9.55 10.41
C VAL A 462 39.45 -9.23 10.98
#